data_AF-A0A4S4TEV2-F1
#
_entry.id   AF-A0A4S4TEV2-F1
#
_cell.length_a   1.000
_cell.length_b   1.000
_cell.length_c   1.000
_cell.angle_alpha   90.00
_cell.angle_beta   90.00
_cell.angle_gamma   90.00
#
_symmetry.space_group_name_H-M   'P 1'
#
loop_
_entity.id
_entity.type
_entity.pdbx_description
1 polymer ?
#
loop_
_entity_poly.entity_id
_entity_poly.type
_entity_poly.pdbx_seq_one_letter_code
_entity_poly.pdbx_strand_id
1 'polypeptide(L)'
;MVTEKELIEFDLLRKVGSRWKYRYSIGANYLFASSKESAVEQATQAFRKARPSELLTRDERYEKANQEEIRLSDVRWKHLSLDDLYALLNRMNGDKTTLQDASSREFTGNGGRRTSAAVAAQGARDTAIMCGCLERYIVWRRQKTHFSD
;
A
#
# COMPACT_ATOMS: atom_id res chain seq x y z
N MET A 1 27.39 -3.50 -17.25
CA MET A 1 26.61 -2.29 -17.58
C MET A 1 25.17 -2.61 -17.19
N VAL A 2 24.49 -1.74 -16.43
CA VAL A 2 23.09 -1.99 -16.02
C VAL A 2 22.16 -1.85 -17.22
N THR A 3 21.19 -2.74 -17.33
CA THR A 3 20.22 -2.83 -18.42
C THR A 3 18.93 -2.07 -18.09
N GLU A 4 18.16 -1.70 -19.11
CA GLU A 4 16.84 -1.08 -18.92
C GLU A 4 15.90 -1.96 -18.08
N LYS A 5 15.98 -3.29 -18.25
CA LYS A 5 15.16 -4.25 -17.52
C LYS A 5 15.48 -4.20 -16.02
N GLU A 6 16.76 -4.18 -15.65
CA GLU A 6 17.19 -4.04 -14.27
C GLU A 6 16.76 -2.70 -13.67
N LEU A 7 16.90 -1.60 -14.43
CA LEU A 7 16.45 -0.28 -13.96
C LEU A 7 14.94 -0.23 -13.69
N ILE A 8 14.14 -0.95 -14.48
CA ILE A 8 12.70 -1.12 -14.22
C ILE A 8 12.46 -1.99 -12.99
N GLU A 9 13.19 -3.09 -12.87
CA GLU A 9 13.09 -4.04 -11.76
C GLU A 9 13.40 -3.37 -10.41
N PHE A 10 14.40 -2.50 -10.36
CA PHE A 10 14.78 -1.69 -9.19
C PHE A 10 13.94 -0.41 -8.99
N ASP A 11 12.82 -0.26 -9.71
CA ASP A 11 11.91 0.91 -9.64
C ASP A 11 12.51 2.25 -10.06
N LEU A 12 13.66 2.26 -10.73
CA LEU A 12 14.36 3.49 -11.13
C LEU A 12 13.90 4.03 -12.49
N LEU A 13 13.31 3.18 -13.32
CA LEU A 13 12.85 3.53 -14.67
C LEU A 13 11.44 3.01 -14.93
N ARG A 14 10.58 3.81 -15.57
CA ARG A 14 9.21 3.39 -15.92
C ARG A 14 8.73 4.06 -17.19
N LYS A 15 7.98 3.33 -18.02
CA LYS A 15 7.26 3.89 -19.17
C LYS A 15 5.80 4.16 -18.79
N VAL A 16 5.29 5.35 -19.14
CA VAL A 16 3.89 5.76 -18.93
C VAL A 16 3.36 6.34 -20.24
N GLY A 17 2.50 5.58 -20.93
CA GLY A 17 2.08 5.92 -22.28
C GLY A 17 3.28 6.00 -23.23
N SER A 18 3.43 7.13 -23.93
CA SER A 18 4.57 7.41 -24.81
C SER A 18 5.79 7.98 -24.10
N ARG A 19 5.70 8.32 -22.81
CA ARG A 19 6.76 9.03 -22.08
C ARG A 19 7.52 8.12 -21.13
N TRP A 20 8.81 8.41 -20.96
CA TRP A 20 9.65 7.75 -19.97
C TRP A 20 9.76 8.59 -18.70
N LYS A 21 9.79 7.89 -17.56
CA LYS A 21 10.01 8.45 -16.24
C LYS A 21 11.19 7.76 -15.57
N TYR A 22 11.92 8.51 -14.76
CA TYR A 22 13.03 8.00 -13.97
C TYR A 22 12.95 8.50 -12.52
N ARG A 23 13.66 7.83 -11.61
CA ARG A 23 13.96 8.34 -10.27
C ARG A 23 15.43 8.72 -10.20
N TYR A 24 15.73 9.86 -9.58
CA TYR A 24 17.12 10.33 -9.39
C TYR A 24 17.82 9.67 -8.20
N SER A 25 17.07 9.02 -7.32
CA SER A 25 17.55 8.18 -6.21
C SER A 25 16.48 7.15 -5.84
N ILE A 26 16.86 6.12 -5.07
CA ILE A 26 15.89 5.15 -4.53
C ILE A 26 14.86 5.89 -3.66
N GLY A 27 13.58 5.56 -3.83
CA GLY A 27 12.46 6.18 -3.10
C GLY A 27 12.02 7.56 -3.58
N ALA A 28 12.83 8.29 -4.36
CA ALA A 28 12.48 9.64 -4.83
C ALA A 28 11.37 9.64 -5.89
N ASN A 29 10.51 10.65 -5.91
CA ASN A 29 9.41 10.74 -6.87
C ASN A 29 9.86 10.60 -8.34
N TYR A 30 9.01 9.99 -9.16
CA TYR A 30 9.28 9.87 -10.59
C TYR A 30 9.23 11.24 -11.29
N LEU A 31 10.28 11.52 -12.05
CA LEU A 31 10.37 12.67 -12.95
C LEU A 31 10.14 12.23 -14.39
N PHE A 32 9.53 13.09 -15.20
CA PHE A 32 9.42 12.86 -16.64
C PHE A 32 10.72 13.23 -17.33
N ALA A 33 11.21 12.35 -18.20
CA ALA A 33 12.34 12.67 -19.07
C ALA A 33 11.87 13.34 -20.37
N SER A 34 12.80 14.08 -20.99
CA SER A 34 12.63 14.65 -22.34
C SER A 34 12.78 13.57 -23.43
N SER A 35 13.60 12.54 -23.20
CA SER A 35 13.79 11.40 -24.10
C SER A 35 13.97 10.08 -23.34
N LYS A 36 13.96 8.95 -24.06
CA LYS A 36 14.23 7.63 -23.46
C LYS A 36 15.67 7.57 -22.92
N GLU A 37 16.62 8.04 -23.71
CA GLU A 37 18.06 8.01 -23.42
C GLU A 37 18.35 8.79 -22.15
N SER A 38 17.76 9.98 -22.00
CA SER A 38 17.87 10.79 -20.78
C SER A 38 17.30 10.05 -19.56
N ALA A 39 16.15 9.37 -19.68
CA ALA A 39 15.59 8.60 -18.59
C ALA A 39 16.51 7.45 -18.15
N VAL A 40 17.07 6.71 -19.11
CA VAL A 40 17.99 5.59 -18.86
C VAL A 40 19.28 6.08 -18.23
N GLU A 41 19.84 7.19 -18.71
CA GLU A 41 21.06 7.78 -18.15
C GLU A 41 20.84 8.19 -16.68
N GLN A 42 19.77 8.92 -16.40
CA GLN A 42 19.49 9.39 -15.04
C GLN A 42 19.19 8.23 -14.08
N ALA A 43 18.42 7.23 -14.52
CA ALA A 43 18.18 6.01 -13.74
C ALA A 43 19.48 5.23 -13.50
N THR A 44 20.39 5.17 -14.49
CA THR A 44 21.71 4.54 -14.35
C THR A 44 22.57 5.28 -13.32
N GLN A 45 22.53 6.61 -13.29
CA GLN A 45 23.22 7.40 -12.28
C GLN A 45 22.65 7.13 -10.88
N ALA A 46 21.32 7.04 -10.75
CA ALA A 46 20.66 6.68 -9.49
C ALA A 46 21.07 5.28 -9.01
N PHE A 47 21.11 4.30 -9.92
CA PHE A 47 21.55 2.93 -9.65
C PHE A 47 22.98 2.90 -9.10
N ARG A 48 23.91 3.64 -9.71
CA ARG A 48 25.31 3.70 -9.27
C ARG A 48 25.50 4.37 -7.91
N LYS A 49 24.62 5.31 -7.54
CA LYS A 49 24.66 6.02 -6.26
C LYS A 49 24.01 5.23 -5.12
N ALA A 50 23.09 4.32 -5.44
CA ALA A 50 22.35 3.54 -4.47
C ALA A 50 23.26 2.55 -3.74
N ARG A 51 22.96 2.29 -2.46
CA ARG A 51 23.62 1.19 -1.74
C ARG A 51 23.03 -0.15 -2.22
N PRO A 52 23.81 -1.23 -2.25
CA PRO A 52 23.30 -2.55 -2.63
C PRO A 52 22.05 -2.97 -1.85
N SER A 53 21.97 -2.64 -0.56
CA SER A 53 20.81 -2.94 0.30
C SER A 53 19.54 -2.15 -0.03
N GLU A 54 19.64 -1.10 -0.83
CA GLU A 54 18.51 -0.25 -1.26
C GLU A 54 17.96 -0.70 -2.62
N LEU A 55 18.76 -1.43 -3.39
CA LEU A 55 18.39 -1.99 -4.70
C LEU A 55 17.57 -3.26 -4.53
N LEU A 56 16.36 -3.08 -4.03
CA LEU A 56 15.39 -4.18 -3.90
C LEU A 56 14.70 -4.38 -5.24
N THR A 57 14.60 -5.62 -5.69
CA THR A 57 13.73 -6.03 -6.81
C THR A 57 12.25 -5.80 -6.48
N ARG A 58 11.37 -5.94 -7.47
CA ARG A 58 9.92 -5.78 -7.25
C ARG A 58 9.41 -6.72 -6.16
N ASP A 59 9.85 -7.97 -6.19
CA ASP A 59 9.34 -9.01 -5.30
C ASP A 59 9.91 -8.81 -3.88
N GLU A 60 11.17 -8.40 -3.74
CA GLU A 60 11.76 -8.00 -2.45
C GLU A 60 11.10 -6.75 -1.87
N ARG A 61 10.76 -5.75 -2.71
CA ARG A 61 9.99 -4.58 -2.25
C ARG A 61 8.61 -4.98 -1.75
N TYR A 62 7.95 -5.88 -2.45
CA TYR A 62 6.64 -6.42 -2.04
C TYR A 62 6.75 -7.16 -0.71
N GLU A 63 7.73 -8.05 -0.57
CA GLU A 63 7.95 -8.80 0.65
C GLU A 63 8.30 -7.90 1.83
N LYS A 64 9.18 -6.91 1.64
CA LYS A 64 9.51 -5.91 2.66
C LYS A 64 8.27 -5.11 3.08
N ALA A 65 7.40 -4.74 2.14
CA ALA A 65 6.16 -4.04 2.45
C ALA A 65 5.20 -4.92 3.26
N ASN A 66 5.08 -6.21 2.92
CA ASN A 66 4.27 -7.17 3.68
C ASN A 66 4.82 -7.33 5.10
N GLN A 67 6.14 -7.50 5.25
CA GLN A 67 6.77 -7.64 6.56
C GLN A 67 6.57 -6.40 7.44
N GLU A 68 6.71 -5.21 6.86
CA GLU A 68 6.47 -3.96 7.60
C GLU A 68 4.99 -3.83 7.99
N GLU A 69 4.05 -4.15 7.09
CA GLU A 69 2.64 -4.14 7.43
C GLU A 69 2.32 -5.12 8.56
N ILE A 70 2.83 -6.35 8.50
CA ILE A 70 2.67 -7.34 9.57
C ILE A 70 3.29 -6.84 10.87
N ARG A 71 4.47 -6.20 10.84
CA ARG A 71 5.11 -5.62 12.02
C ARG A 71 4.24 -4.54 12.66
N LEU A 72 3.66 -3.65 11.85
CA LEU A 72 2.75 -2.59 12.33
C LEU A 72 1.45 -3.19 12.90
N SER A 73 0.88 -4.19 12.23
CA SER A 73 -0.28 -4.95 12.71
C SER A 73 0.01 -5.67 14.02
N ASP A 74 1.20 -6.25 14.17
CA ASP A 74 1.61 -6.95 15.39
C ASP A 74 1.72 -5.99 16.57
N VAL A 75 2.37 -4.84 16.40
CA VAL A 75 2.41 -3.79 17.42
C VAL A 75 0.99 -3.40 17.87
N ARG A 76 0.05 -3.34 16.92
CA ARG A 76 -1.33 -2.94 17.19
C ARG A 76 -2.16 -4.04 17.86
N TRP A 77 -2.01 -5.30 17.47
CA TRP A 77 -2.99 -6.35 17.74
C TRP A 77 -2.44 -7.60 18.44
N LYS A 78 -1.12 -7.68 18.70
CA LYS A 78 -0.51 -8.86 19.36
C LYS A 78 -1.13 -9.25 20.69
N HIS A 79 -1.76 -8.30 21.38
CA HIS A 79 -2.37 -8.49 22.71
C HIS A 79 -3.77 -9.12 22.66
N LEU A 80 -4.41 -9.17 21.49
CA LEU A 80 -5.73 -9.78 21.31
C LEU A 80 -5.57 -11.29 21.10
N SER A 81 -6.56 -12.13 21.45
CA SER A 81 -6.57 -13.55 21.05
C SER A 81 -6.96 -13.73 19.58
N LEU A 82 -6.80 -14.93 18.98
CA LEU A 82 -7.26 -15.16 17.60
C LEU A 82 -8.78 -14.92 17.48
N ASP A 83 -9.55 -15.35 18.48
CA ASP A 83 -11.01 -15.15 18.52
C ASP A 83 -11.37 -13.66 18.62
N ASP A 84 -10.65 -12.89 19.44
CA ASP A 84 -10.83 -11.44 19.54
C ASP A 84 -10.51 -10.72 18.22
N LEU A 85 -9.52 -11.22 17.46
CA LEU A 85 -9.20 -10.66 16.14
C LEU A 85 -10.33 -10.92 15.14
N TYR A 86 -10.92 -12.11 15.13
CA TYR A 86 -12.08 -12.41 14.29
C TYR A 86 -13.31 -11.59 14.71
N ALA A 87 -13.55 -11.42 16.01
CA ALA A 87 -14.63 -10.57 16.52
C ALA A 87 -14.43 -9.09 16.11
N LEU A 88 -13.20 -8.58 16.21
CA LEU A 88 -12.85 -7.24 15.76
C LEU A 88 -13.08 -7.08 14.25
N LEU A 89 -12.65 -8.05 13.44
CA LEU A 89 -12.84 -8.01 11.99
C LEU A 89 -14.33 -7.95 11.61
N ASN A 90 -15.16 -8.78 12.26
CA ASN A 90 -16.60 -8.77 12.04
C ASN A 90 -17.22 -7.43 12.39
N ARG A 91 -16.82 -6.83 13.52
CA ARG A 91 -17.27 -5.49 13.91
C ARG A 91 -16.89 -4.43 12.88
N MET A 92 -15.63 -4.40 12.46
CA MET A 92 -15.13 -3.41 11.50
C MET A 92 -15.81 -3.56 10.13
N ASN A 93 -16.12 -4.78 9.71
CA ASN A 93 -16.91 -5.01 8.49
C ASN A 93 -18.34 -4.45 8.63
N GLY A 94 -18.99 -4.59 9.79
CA GLY A 94 -20.28 -3.95 10.07
C GLY A 94 -20.21 -2.41 10.04
N ASP A 95 -19.17 -1.83 10.65
CA ASP A 95 -18.94 -0.39 10.65
C ASP A 95 -18.71 0.15 9.23
N LYS A 96 -17.93 -0.58 8.41
CA LYS A 96 -17.71 -0.26 6.99
C LYS A 96 -19.03 -0.20 6.21
N THR A 97 -19.89 -1.21 6.33
CA THR A 97 -21.19 -1.22 5.65
C THR A 97 -22.05 -0.04 6.09
N THR A 98 -22.09 0.24 7.40
CA THR A 98 -22.83 1.39 7.94
C THR A 98 -22.33 2.72 7.37
N LEU A 99 -21.01 2.89 7.22
CA LEU A 99 -20.42 4.10 6.64
C LEU A 99 -20.69 4.22 5.13
N GLN A 100 -20.69 3.10 4.40
CA GLN A 100 -21.09 3.07 2.99
C GLN A 100 -22.56 3.47 2.80
N ASP A 101 -23.45 2.95 3.65
CA ASP A 101 -24.86 3.30 3.64
C ASP A 101 -25.13 4.77 4.04
N ALA A 102 -24.32 5.32 4.94
CA ALA A 102 -24.38 6.73 5.29
C ALA A 102 -23.87 7.64 4.16
N SER A 103 -22.85 7.18 3.42
CA SER A 103 -22.30 7.89 2.26
C SER A 103 -23.27 7.93 1.06
N SER A 104 -24.10 6.90 0.87
CA SER A 104 -25.03 6.82 -0.27
C SER A 104 -26.26 7.74 -0.11
N ARG A 105 -26.52 8.25 1.09
CA ARG A 105 -27.62 9.16 1.40
C ARG A 105 -27.20 10.63 1.15
N GLU A 106 -27.18 11.04 -0.11
CA GLU A 106 -26.67 12.36 -0.54
C GLU A 106 -27.58 13.58 -0.27
N PHE A 107 -28.87 13.41 0.03
CA PHE A 107 -29.81 14.52 0.27
C PHE A 107 -30.57 14.36 1.58
N THR A 108 -30.70 15.44 2.36
CA THR A 108 -31.87 15.56 3.26
C THR A 108 -33.10 15.76 2.38
N GLY A 109 -34.27 15.29 2.82
CA GLY A 109 -35.56 15.56 2.15
C GLY A 109 -35.93 17.07 2.07
N ASN A 110 -34.97 17.97 2.32
CA ASN A 110 -35.13 19.41 2.39
C ASN A 110 -34.09 20.19 1.55
N GLY A 111 -33.43 19.56 0.56
CA GLY A 111 -32.70 20.33 -0.46
C GLY A 111 -31.21 20.61 -0.23
N GLY A 112 -30.62 20.19 0.90
CA GLY A 112 -29.25 20.56 1.28
C GLY A 112 -28.21 19.44 1.07
N ARG A 113 -27.06 19.77 0.45
CA ARG A 113 -25.88 18.89 0.35
C ARG A 113 -25.25 18.69 1.73
N ARG A 114 -25.07 17.44 2.18
CA ARG A 114 -24.42 17.14 3.47
C ARG A 114 -22.91 16.97 3.31
N THR A 115 -22.12 17.79 4.01
CA THR A 115 -20.67 17.58 4.23
C THR A 115 -20.39 16.21 4.87
N SER A 116 -21.38 15.61 5.56
CA SER A 116 -21.25 14.31 6.23
C SER A 116 -21.10 13.11 5.27
N ALA A 117 -21.56 13.19 4.02
CA ALA A 117 -21.46 12.08 3.07
C ALA A 117 -19.99 11.84 2.64
N ALA A 118 -19.24 12.91 2.38
CA ALA A 118 -17.82 12.82 2.04
C ALA A 118 -16.97 12.27 3.20
N VAL A 119 -17.28 12.69 4.44
CA VAL A 119 -16.63 12.16 5.65
C VAL A 119 -16.92 10.68 5.85
N ALA A 120 -18.18 10.26 5.65
CA ALA A 120 -18.57 8.85 5.73
C ALA A 120 -17.89 8.01 4.63
N ALA A 121 -17.77 8.54 3.41
CA ALA A 121 -17.06 7.88 2.31
C ALA A 121 -15.57 7.67 2.63
N GLN A 122 -14.90 8.68 3.20
CA GLN A 122 -13.49 8.55 3.61
C GLN A 122 -13.36 7.54 4.75
N GLY A 123 -14.23 7.60 5.77
CA GLY A 123 -14.26 6.63 6.85
C GLY A 123 -14.45 5.19 6.35
N ALA A 124 -15.34 4.97 5.37
CA ALA A 124 -15.54 3.65 4.79
C ALA A 124 -14.27 3.11 4.10
N ARG A 125 -13.51 3.99 3.42
CA ARG A 125 -12.23 3.62 2.78
C ARG A 125 -11.18 3.27 3.82
N ASP A 126 -11.04 4.09 4.85
CA ASP A 126 -10.05 3.88 5.91
C ASP A 126 -10.35 2.58 6.67
N THR A 127 -11.62 2.33 7.02
CA THR A 127 -12.05 1.07 7.64
C THR A 127 -11.80 -0.13 6.73
N ALA A 128 -12.04 -0.02 5.42
CA ALA A 128 -11.76 -1.10 4.48
C ALA A 128 -10.26 -1.45 4.39
N ILE A 129 -9.37 -0.45 4.42
CA ILE A 129 -7.93 -0.66 4.46
C ILE A 129 -7.56 -1.42 5.75
N MET A 130 -8.09 -0.97 6.89
CA MET A 130 -7.81 -1.62 8.18
C MET A 130 -8.34 -3.06 8.26
N CYS A 131 -9.53 -3.35 7.71
CA CYS A 131 -10.02 -4.73 7.58
C CYS A 131 -9.03 -5.60 6.80
N GLY A 132 -8.54 -5.10 5.66
CA GLY A 132 -7.56 -5.83 4.84
C GLY A 132 -6.25 -6.12 5.59
N CYS A 133 -5.74 -5.15 6.37
CA CYS A 133 -4.56 -5.35 7.22
C CYS A 133 -4.83 -6.38 8.33
N LEU A 134 -6.02 -6.36 8.94
CA LEU A 134 -6.43 -7.30 9.99
C LEU A 134 -6.57 -8.73 9.46
N GLU A 135 -7.19 -8.91 8.30
CA GLU A 135 -7.31 -10.19 7.61
C GLU A 135 -5.94 -10.81 7.35
N ARG A 136 -5.01 -10.04 6.78
CA ARG A 136 -3.64 -10.50 6.53
C ARG A 136 -2.90 -10.87 7.81
N TYR A 137 -3.06 -10.07 8.88
CA TYR A 137 -2.46 -10.37 10.18
C TYR A 137 -3.03 -11.64 10.81
N ILE A 138 -4.34 -11.87 10.74
CA ILE A 138 -4.98 -13.11 11.23
C ILE A 138 -4.41 -14.34 10.51
N VAL A 139 -4.30 -14.29 9.18
CA VAL A 139 -3.72 -15.39 8.38
C VAL A 139 -2.28 -15.66 8.82
N TRP A 140 -1.46 -14.61 8.93
CA TRP A 140 -0.08 -14.73 9.38
C TRP A 140 0.03 -15.33 10.79
N ARG A 141 -0.80 -14.86 11.73
CA ARG A 141 -0.78 -15.33 13.12
C ARG A 141 -1.18 -16.80 13.22
N ARG A 142 -2.21 -17.21 12.47
CA ARG A 142 -2.65 -18.61 12.40
C ARG A 142 -1.53 -19.51 11.89
N GLN A 143 -0.85 -19.11 10.81
CA GLN A 143 0.30 -19.86 10.29
C GLN A 143 1.40 -19.98 11.35
N LYS A 144 1.76 -18.88 12.01
CA LYS A 144 2.79 -18.87 13.05
C LYS A 144 2.46 -19.76 14.25
N THR A 145 1.20 -19.80 14.69
CA THR A 145 0.75 -20.68 15.78
C THR A 145 0.84 -22.16 15.37
N HIS A 146 0.44 -22.51 14.14
CA HIS A 146 0.55 -23.90 13.65
C HIS A 146 1.98 -24.41 13.49
N PHE A 147 2.99 -23.54 13.38
CA PHE A 147 4.40 -23.92 13.34
C PHE A 147 5.09 -23.91 14.72
N SER A 148 4.35 -23.59 15.79
CA SER A 148 4.89 -23.53 17.16
C SER A 148 4.41 -24.68 18.06
N ASP A 149 3.68 -25.66 17.51
CA ASP A 149 3.33 -26.95 18.11
C ASP A 149 4.24 -28.05 17.56
#